data_AF-A0A1Y3EUZ6-F1
#
_entry.id   AF-A0A1Y3EUZ6-F1
#
_cell.length_a   1.000
_cell.length_b   1.000
_cell.length_c   1.000
_cell.angle_alpha   90.00
_cell.angle_beta   90.00
_cell.angle_gamma   90.00
#
_symmetry.space_group_name_H-M   'P 1'
#
loop_
_entity.id
_entity.type
_entity.pdbx_description
1 polymer ?
#
loop_
_entity_poly.entity_id
_entity_poly.type
_entity_poly.pdbx_seq_one_letter_code
_entity_poly.pdbx_strand_id
1 'polypeptide(L)'
;NHESIAIEKENLLYGLSCSEDSDLLLRLLNASLQLDKPCIRRQDVGTLFKFLGNNPVARQIMWKHMKSRWSEYIKKKLKQPLKTMTTEAVRTFNTAAELEELNQFVSEVDGDDNKEIFNNAVKMVATNVHWRNSYAESVIDFVQQALLRP
;
A
#
# COMPACT_ATOMS: atom_id res chain seq x y z
N ASN A 1 3.03 19.98 27.28
CA ASN A 1 3.45 18.70 26.67
C ASN A 1 2.68 18.44 25.38
N HIS A 2 3.15 18.98 24.24
CA HIS A 2 2.55 18.69 22.92
C HIS A 2 3.14 17.44 22.27
N GLU A 3 4.37 17.06 22.64
CA GLU A 3 5.05 15.87 22.10
C GLU A 3 4.39 14.56 22.56
N SER A 4 3.97 14.44 23.83
CA SER A 4 3.25 13.25 24.34
C SER A 4 1.97 12.95 23.55
N ILE A 5 1.18 13.98 23.27
CA ILE A 5 -0.12 13.85 22.57
C ILE A 5 0.09 13.42 21.12
N ALA A 6 1.15 13.92 20.46
CA ALA A 6 1.47 13.53 19.09
C ALA A 6 1.90 12.06 19.00
N ILE A 7 2.74 11.60 19.93
CA ILE A 7 3.19 10.21 20.02
C ILE A 7 2.00 9.28 20.32
N GLU A 8 1.16 9.63 21.30
CA GLU A 8 -0.04 8.86 21.64
C GLU A 8 -0.99 8.72 20.43
N LYS A 9 -1.18 9.79 19.67
CA LYS A 9 -2.00 9.76 18.45
C LYS A 9 -1.42 8.83 17.39
N GLU A 10 -0.10 8.83 17.19
CA GLU A 10 0.54 7.93 16.25
C GLU A 10 0.39 6.45 16.66
N ASN A 11 0.59 6.15 17.95
CA ASN A 11 0.38 4.80 18.50
C ASN A 11 -1.06 4.32 18.32
N LEU A 12 -2.04 5.21 18.52
CA LEU A 12 -3.45 4.89 18.27
C LEU A 12 -3.71 4.62 16.78
N LEU A 13 -3.17 5.45 15.87
CA LEU A 13 -3.30 5.22 14.43
C LEU A 13 -2.66 3.89 14.01
N TYR A 14 -1.50 3.54 14.57
CA TYR A 14 -0.86 2.25 14.36
C TYR A 14 -1.77 1.10 14.82
N GLY A 15 -2.26 1.14 16.05
CA GLY A 15 -3.16 0.11 16.59
C GLY A 15 -4.44 -0.06 15.77
N LEU A 16 -5.07 1.04 15.35
CA LEU A 16 -6.27 0.99 14.49
C LEU A 16 -5.98 0.38 13.11
N SER A 17 -4.81 0.63 12.55
CA SER A 17 -4.41 0.08 11.24
C SER A 17 -4.22 -1.45 11.25
N CYS A 18 -4.01 -2.04 12.43
CA CYS A 18 -3.87 -3.48 12.62
C CYS A 18 -5.21 -4.21 12.68
N SER A 19 -6.34 -3.51 12.68
CA SER A 19 -7.68 -4.12 12.73
C SER A 19 -8.02 -4.88 11.44
N GLU A 20 -8.78 -5.97 11.54
CA GLU A 20 -9.32 -6.69 10.38
C GLU A 20 -10.65 -6.11 9.87
N ASP A 21 -11.23 -5.14 10.60
CA ASP A 21 -12.47 -4.47 10.21
C ASP A 21 -12.24 -3.59 8.96
N SER A 22 -12.75 -4.06 7.83
CA SER A 22 -12.62 -3.38 6.54
C SER A 22 -13.30 -2.02 6.49
N ASP A 23 -14.39 -1.79 7.24
CA ASP A 23 -15.04 -0.47 7.33
C ASP A 23 -14.13 0.51 8.06
N LEU A 24 -13.55 0.10 9.19
CA LEU A 24 -12.58 0.92 9.92
C LEU A 24 -11.37 1.27 9.05
N LEU A 25 -10.78 0.30 8.35
CA LEU A 25 -9.64 0.52 7.46
C LEU A 25 -9.99 1.49 6.32
N LEU A 26 -11.17 1.33 5.72
CA LEU A 26 -11.67 2.26 4.69
C LEU A 26 -11.92 3.67 5.26
N ARG A 27 -12.40 3.78 6.49
CA ARG A 27 -12.58 5.07 7.18
C ARG A 27 -11.25 5.76 7.45
N LEU A 28 -10.20 5.01 7.83
CA LEU A 28 -8.84 5.56 7.96
C LEU A 28 -8.32 6.09 6.63
N LEU A 29 -8.51 5.34 5.53
CA LEU A 29 -8.15 5.80 4.18
C LEU A 29 -8.93 7.05 3.76
N ASN A 30 -10.23 7.10 4.00
CA ASN A 30 -11.05 8.28 3.71
C ASN A 30 -10.64 9.49 4.56
N ALA A 31 -10.20 9.28 5.80
CA ALA A 31 -9.71 10.34 6.66
C ALA A 31 -8.39 10.95 6.15
N SER A 32 -7.57 10.18 5.41
CA SER A 32 -6.34 10.69 4.78
C SER A 32 -6.57 11.80 3.73
N LEU A 33 -7.80 11.87 3.18
CA LEU A 33 -8.21 12.89 2.22
C LEU A 33 -8.84 14.13 2.90
N GLN A 34 -9.18 14.05 4.19
CA GLN A 34 -9.84 15.13 4.96
C GLN A 34 -8.82 16.06 5.63
N LEU A 35 -7.94 16.65 4.82
CA LEU A 35 -6.79 17.44 5.28
C LEU A 35 -7.17 18.78 5.94
N ASP A 36 -8.41 19.21 5.81
CA ASP A 36 -9.02 20.37 6.44
C ASP A 36 -9.49 20.09 7.87
N LYS A 37 -9.56 18.82 8.27
CA LYS A 37 -9.98 18.39 9.62
C LYS A 37 -8.78 17.98 10.48
N PRO A 38 -8.88 18.08 11.82
CA PRO A 38 -7.78 17.74 12.72
C PRO A 38 -7.45 16.23 12.82
N CYS A 39 -8.11 15.38 12.03
CA CYS A 39 -8.02 13.91 12.13
C CYS A 39 -6.62 13.41 11.76
N ILE A 40 -6.16 13.60 10.52
CA ILE A 40 -4.83 13.18 10.05
C ILE A 40 -4.16 14.38 9.41
N ARG A 41 -2.98 14.77 9.91
CA ARG A 41 -2.23 15.89 9.34
C ARG A 41 -1.58 15.45 8.04
N ARG A 42 -1.41 16.38 7.10
CA ARG A 42 -0.81 16.12 5.78
C ARG A 42 0.50 15.35 5.85
N GLN A 43 1.40 15.71 6.77
CA GLN A 43 2.69 15.05 6.95
C GLN A 43 2.59 13.61 7.48
N ASP A 44 1.49 13.27 8.16
CA ASP A 44 1.29 11.94 8.76
C ASP A 44 0.61 10.95 7.80
N VAL A 45 0.07 11.43 6.66
CA VAL A 45 -0.63 10.57 5.69
C VAL A 45 0.28 9.46 5.16
N GLY A 46 1.55 9.77 4.89
CA GLY A 46 2.52 8.75 4.45
C GLY A 46 2.75 7.68 5.52
N THR A 47 2.84 8.07 6.79
CA THR A 47 2.99 7.13 7.92
C THR A 47 1.76 6.24 8.05
N LEU A 48 0.55 6.80 7.96
CA LEU A 48 -0.69 6.01 7.96
C LEU A 48 -0.70 4.95 6.85
N PHE A 49 -0.28 5.30 5.63
CA PHE A 49 -0.20 4.33 4.53
C PHE A 49 0.82 3.22 4.78
N LYS A 50 1.95 3.51 5.44
CA LYS A 50 2.89 2.46 5.89
C LYS A 50 2.24 1.51 6.89
N PHE A 51 1.52 2.06 7.87
CA PHE A 51 0.85 1.27 8.89
C PHE A 51 -0.22 0.35 8.28
N LEU A 52 -1.08 0.91 7.44
CA LEU A 52 -2.07 0.13 6.68
C LEU A 52 -1.40 -0.90 5.76
N GLY A 53 -0.26 -0.57 5.13
CA GLY A 53 0.50 -1.48 4.28
C GLY A 53 0.92 -2.79 4.94
N ASN A 54 1.13 -2.77 6.27
CA ASN A 54 1.47 -3.97 7.03
C ASN A 54 0.28 -4.94 7.20
N ASN A 55 -0.95 -4.45 7.01
CA ASN A 55 -2.16 -5.23 7.15
C ASN A 55 -2.60 -5.84 5.80
N PRO A 56 -2.71 -7.19 5.68
CA PRO A 56 -3.12 -7.84 4.44
C PRO A 56 -4.50 -7.43 3.91
N VAL A 57 -5.47 -7.21 4.80
CA VAL A 57 -6.83 -6.75 4.44
C VAL A 57 -6.75 -5.33 3.90
N ALA A 58 -6.00 -4.46 4.60
CA ALA A 58 -5.85 -3.08 4.19
C ALA A 58 -5.14 -2.93 2.84
N ARG A 59 -4.11 -3.74 2.51
CA ARG A 59 -3.41 -3.67 1.21
C ARG A 59 -4.36 -3.79 0.03
N GLN A 60 -5.31 -4.73 0.09
CA GLN A 60 -6.31 -4.91 -0.97
C GLN A 60 -7.25 -3.70 -1.10
N ILE A 61 -7.67 -3.14 0.04
CA ILE A 61 -8.53 -1.95 0.08
C ILE A 61 -7.76 -0.73 -0.42
N MET A 62 -6.49 -0.58 -0.05
CA MET A 62 -5.61 0.50 -0.46
C MET A 62 -5.49 0.58 -1.99
N TRP A 63 -5.18 -0.53 -2.66
CA TRP A 63 -5.04 -0.52 -4.12
C TRP A 63 -6.32 -0.05 -4.81
N LYS A 64 -7.47 -0.59 -4.40
CA LYS A 64 -8.79 -0.19 -4.93
C LYS A 64 -9.10 1.28 -4.63
N HIS A 65 -8.88 1.72 -3.39
CA HIS A 65 -9.13 3.09 -2.94
C HIS A 65 -8.28 4.09 -3.72
N MET A 66 -6.99 3.81 -3.88
CA MET A 66 -6.06 4.65 -4.62
C MET A 66 -6.50 4.85 -6.07
N LYS A 67 -6.83 3.75 -6.78
CA LYS A 67 -7.33 3.84 -8.17
C LYS A 67 -8.61 4.67 -8.24
N SER A 68 -9.58 4.39 -7.37
CA SER A 68 -10.89 5.06 -7.38
C SER A 68 -10.84 6.54 -7.01
N ARG A 69 -9.84 6.98 -6.23
CA ARG A 69 -9.72 8.36 -5.73
C ARG A 69 -8.46 9.07 -6.20
N TRP A 70 -7.83 8.57 -7.26
CA TRP A 70 -6.56 9.05 -7.80
C TRP A 70 -6.55 10.57 -8.01
N SER A 71 -7.54 11.09 -8.75
CA SER A 71 -7.66 12.52 -9.05
C SER A 71 -7.75 13.39 -7.80
N GLU A 72 -8.38 12.89 -6.73
CA GLU A 72 -8.51 13.61 -5.47
C GLU A 72 -7.17 13.69 -4.73
N TYR A 73 -6.39 12.61 -4.70
CA TYR A 73 -5.05 12.60 -4.11
C TYR A 73 -4.11 13.58 -4.83
N ILE A 74 -4.15 13.61 -6.17
CA ILE A 74 -3.37 14.55 -6.98
C ILE A 74 -3.80 15.98 -6.70
N LYS A 75 -5.09 16.29 -6.72
CA LYS A 75 -5.63 17.63 -6.40
C LYS A 75 -5.22 18.09 -5.00
N LYS A 76 -5.17 17.17 -4.05
CA LYS A 76 -4.73 17.45 -2.67
C LYS A 76 -3.22 17.52 -2.51
N LYS A 77 -2.41 17.39 -3.58
CA LYS A 77 -0.94 17.44 -3.54
C LYS A 77 -0.35 16.35 -2.63
N LEU A 78 -0.88 15.13 -2.68
CA LEU A 78 -0.45 13.98 -1.88
C LEU A 78 0.46 13.02 -2.68
N LYS A 79 1.24 13.54 -3.63
CA LYS A 79 2.11 12.75 -4.51
C LYS A 79 3.10 11.86 -3.75
N GLN A 80 3.77 12.42 -2.74
CA GLN A 80 4.74 11.66 -1.95
C GLN A 80 4.09 10.56 -1.09
N PRO A 81 2.99 10.83 -0.36
CA PRO A 81 2.22 9.76 0.28
C PRO A 81 1.68 8.71 -0.71
N LEU A 82 1.23 9.11 -1.90
CA LEU A 82 0.80 8.16 -2.94
C LEU A 82 1.90 7.18 -3.32
N LYS A 83 3.16 7.63 -3.45
CA LYS A 83 4.29 6.72 -3.72
C LYS A 83 4.43 5.63 -2.65
N THR A 84 4.22 6.00 -1.39
CA THR A 84 4.15 5.04 -0.28
C THR A 84 2.94 4.13 -0.43
N MET A 85 1.73 4.67 -0.59
CA MET A 85 0.49 3.91 -0.75
C MET A 85 0.59 2.87 -1.87
N THR A 86 1.06 3.27 -3.06
CA THR A 86 1.24 2.38 -4.21
C THR A 86 2.17 1.23 -3.86
N THR A 87 3.36 1.54 -3.33
CA THR A 87 4.37 0.52 -2.99
C THR A 87 3.84 -0.45 -1.94
N GLU A 88 3.15 0.04 -0.91
CA GLU A 88 2.59 -0.81 0.13
C GLU A 88 1.44 -1.68 -0.36
N ALA A 89 0.52 -1.09 -1.14
CA ALA A 89 -0.68 -1.77 -1.61
C ALA A 89 -0.36 -2.97 -2.52
N VAL A 90 0.65 -2.83 -3.38
CA VAL A 90 1.03 -3.88 -4.35
C VAL A 90 2.21 -4.74 -3.90
N ARG A 91 2.72 -4.56 -2.67
CA ARG A 91 3.94 -5.24 -2.18
C ARG A 91 3.89 -6.76 -2.31
N THR A 92 2.70 -7.35 -2.18
CA THR A 92 2.49 -8.81 -2.26
C THR A 92 2.13 -9.31 -3.66
N PHE A 93 1.98 -8.41 -4.64
CA PHE A 93 1.73 -8.81 -6.02
C PHE A 93 2.93 -9.58 -6.55
N ASN A 94 2.66 -10.72 -7.17
CA ASN A 94 3.69 -11.64 -7.66
C ASN A 94 3.21 -12.52 -8.83
N THR A 95 2.08 -12.18 -9.45
CA THR A 95 1.57 -12.85 -10.65
C THR A 95 1.64 -11.95 -11.89
N ALA A 96 1.67 -12.56 -13.07
CA ALA A 96 1.69 -11.81 -14.34
C ALA A 96 0.44 -10.92 -14.50
N ALA A 97 -0.72 -11.42 -14.08
CA ALA A 97 -1.98 -10.67 -14.13
C ALA A 97 -1.96 -9.43 -13.23
N GLU A 98 -1.39 -9.52 -12.02
CA GLU A 98 -1.24 -8.37 -11.12
C GLU A 98 -0.25 -7.32 -11.68
N LEU A 99 0.82 -7.76 -12.34
CA LEU A 99 1.77 -6.86 -13.00
C LEU A 99 1.11 -6.15 -14.19
N GLU A 100 0.31 -6.88 -14.98
CA GLU A 100 -0.46 -6.33 -16.08
C GLU A 100 -1.47 -5.29 -15.59
N GLU A 101 -2.24 -5.61 -14.54
CA GLU A 101 -3.19 -4.69 -13.91
C GLU A 101 -2.49 -3.39 -13.46
N LEU A 102 -1.32 -3.50 -12.82
CA LEU A 102 -0.54 -2.35 -12.39
C LEU A 102 -0.07 -1.51 -13.58
N ASN A 103 0.47 -2.13 -14.62
CA ASN A 103 0.93 -1.42 -15.83
C ASN A 103 -0.22 -0.76 -16.59
N GLN A 104 -1.38 -1.41 -16.65
CA GLN A 104 -2.58 -0.83 -17.25
C GLN A 104 -3.01 0.43 -16.51
N PHE A 105 -3.06 0.39 -15.17
CA PHE A 105 -3.40 1.59 -14.41
C PHE A 105 -2.37 2.71 -14.62
N VAL A 106 -1.08 2.40 -14.73
CA VAL A 106 -0.03 3.39 -15.03
C VAL A 106 -0.20 4.03 -16.41
N SER A 107 -0.68 3.30 -17.41
CA SER A 107 -0.92 3.85 -18.75
C SER A 107 -2.12 4.81 -18.78
N GLU A 108 -3.09 4.62 -17.89
CA GLU A 108 -4.27 5.47 -17.68
C GLU A 108 -3.97 6.76 -16.89
N VAL A 109 -2.81 6.83 -16.20
CA VAL A 109 -2.42 8.00 -15.41
C VAL A 109 -1.95 9.16 -16.30
N ASP A 110 -2.54 10.34 -16.09
CA ASP A 110 -2.17 11.56 -16.79
C ASP A 110 -0.82 12.15 -16.32
N GLY A 111 0.07 12.40 -17.28
CA GLY A 111 1.33 13.12 -17.08
C GLY A 111 2.49 12.23 -16.60
N ASP A 112 3.66 12.39 -17.23
CA ASP A 112 4.83 11.55 -16.94
C ASP A 112 5.33 11.70 -15.49
N ASP A 113 5.29 12.93 -14.96
CA ASP A 113 5.61 13.22 -13.56
C ASP A 113 4.77 12.39 -12.57
N ASN A 114 3.50 12.15 -12.89
CA ASN A 114 2.63 11.32 -12.06
C ASN A 114 2.88 9.82 -12.24
N LYS A 115 3.24 9.37 -13.45
CA LYS A 115 3.62 7.98 -13.71
C LYS A 115 4.86 7.57 -12.92
N GLU A 116 5.77 8.51 -12.64
CA GLU A 116 6.96 8.23 -11.83
C GLU A 116 6.66 7.72 -10.40
N ILE A 117 5.46 7.99 -9.87
CA ILE A 117 5.00 7.44 -8.58
C ILE A 117 5.08 5.91 -8.57
N PHE A 118 4.85 5.28 -9.72
CA PHE A 118 4.72 3.83 -9.84
C PHE A 118 6.02 3.12 -10.19
N ASN A 119 7.09 3.84 -10.55
CA ASN A 119 8.36 3.24 -11.01
C ASN A 119 8.91 2.19 -10.04
N ASN A 120 8.89 2.48 -8.74
CA ASN A 120 9.37 1.54 -7.72
C ASN A 120 8.44 0.33 -7.58
N ALA A 121 7.13 0.58 -7.62
CA ALA A 121 6.11 -0.45 -7.50
C ALA A 121 6.18 -1.43 -8.69
N VAL A 122 6.25 -0.93 -9.93
CA VAL A 122 6.36 -1.75 -11.13
C VAL A 122 7.62 -2.61 -11.10
N LYS A 123 8.78 -2.02 -10.75
CA LYS A 123 10.04 -2.77 -10.62
C LYS A 123 9.92 -3.87 -9.58
N MET A 124 9.38 -3.57 -8.40
CA MET A 124 9.20 -4.53 -7.32
C MET A 124 8.27 -5.68 -7.74
N VAL A 125 7.11 -5.39 -8.33
CA VAL A 125 6.16 -6.42 -8.78
C VAL A 125 6.79 -7.28 -9.88
N ALA A 126 7.50 -6.68 -10.84
CA ALA A 126 8.22 -7.44 -11.87
C ALA A 126 9.28 -8.37 -11.27
N THR A 127 10.04 -7.92 -10.26
CA THR A 127 10.98 -8.76 -9.51
C THR A 127 10.26 -9.88 -8.78
N ASN A 128 9.13 -9.62 -8.13
CA ASN A 128 8.35 -10.65 -7.43
C ASN A 128 7.82 -11.72 -8.38
N VAL A 129 7.30 -11.32 -9.55
CA VAL A 129 6.81 -12.24 -10.60
C VAL A 129 7.95 -13.12 -11.09
N HIS A 130 9.11 -12.53 -11.40
CA HIS A 130 10.27 -13.28 -11.82
C HIS A 130 10.70 -14.28 -10.74
N TRP A 131 10.83 -13.84 -9.49
CA TRP A 131 11.21 -14.71 -8.39
C TRP A 131 10.23 -15.87 -8.20
N ARG A 132 8.91 -15.60 -8.24
CA ARG A 132 7.88 -16.62 -8.12
C ARG A 132 7.99 -17.67 -9.21
N ASN A 133 8.15 -17.24 -10.47
CA ASN A 133 8.24 -18.14 -11.62
C ASN A 133 9.54 -18.95 -11.66
N SER A 134 10.64 -18.41 -11.12
CA SER A 134 11.95 -19.06 -11.17
C SER A 134 12.24 -19.95 -9.96
N TYR A 135 11.67 -19.67 -8.79
CA TYR A 135 12.13 -20.29 -7.54
C TYR A 135 11.03 -20.81 -6.62
N ALA A 136 9.76 -20.41 -6.79
CA ALA A 136 8.72 -20.76 -5.81
C ALA A 136 8.51 -22.28 -5.68
N GLU A 137 8.46 -23.01 -6.80
CA GLU A 137 8.29 -24.47 -6.79
C GLU A 137 9.43 -25.16 -6.05
N SER A 138 10.68 -24.81 -6.35
CA SER A 138 11.85 -25.39 -5.69
C SER A 138 11.87 -25.13 -4.17
N VAL A 139 11.41 -23.96 -3.74
CA VAL A 139 11.31 -23.63 -2.31
C VAL A 139 10.18 -24.44 -1.65
N ILE A 140 9.03 -24.56 -2.31
CA ILE A 140 7.90 -25.37 -1.80
C ILE A 140 8.32 -26.83 -1.64
N ASP A 141 8.98 -27.40 -2.65
CA ASP A 141 9.47 -28.78 -2.62
C ASP A 141 10.46 -28.99 -1.47
N PHE A 142 11.42 -28.07 -1.30
CA PHE A 142 12.39 -28.13 -0.22
C PHE A 142 11.72 -28.11 1.15
N VAL A 143 10.78 -27.18 1.38
CA VAL A 143 10.05 -27.07 2.66
C VAL A 143 9.26 -28.33 2.95
N GLN A 144 8.57 -28.89 1.96
CA GLN A 144 7.80 -30.14 2.11
C GLN A 144 8.70 -31.33 2.45
N GLN A 145 9.88 -31.43 1.83
CA GLN A 145 10.80 -32.54 2.05
C GLN A 145 11.57 -32.43 3.38
N ALA A 146 11.99 -31.22 3.75
CA ALA A 146 12.88 -30.98 4.88
C ALA A 146 12.15 -30.76 6.21
N LEU A 147 10.93 -30.19 6.19
CA LEU A 147 10.24 -29.74 7.40
C LEU A 147 8.91 -30.44 7.66
N LEU A 148 8.34 -31.12 6.67
CA LEU A 148 7.02 -31.75 6.76
C LEU A 148 7.05 -33.28 6.60
N ARG A 149 8.24 -33.90 6.53
CA ARG A 149 8.36 -35.35 6.73
C ARG A 149 8.30 -35.67 8.23
N PRO A 150 7.54 -36.70 8.64
CA PRO A 150 7.49 -37.15 10.04
C PRO A 150 8.83 -37.68 10.54
#